data_AF-E6R113-F1
#
_entry.id   AF-E6R113-F1
#
_cell.length_a   1.000
_cell.length_b   1.000
_cell.length_c   1.000
_cell.angle_alpha   90.00
_cell.angle_beta   90.00
_cell.angle_gamma   90.00
#
_symmetry.space_group_name_H-M   'P 1'
#
loop_
_entity.id
_entity.type
_entity.pdbx_description
1 polymer ?
#
loop_
_entity_poly.entity_id
_entity_poly.type
_entity_poly.pdbx_seq_one_letter_code
_entity_poly.pdbx_strand_id
1 'polypeptide(L)'
;MSIPAPGSPSFSFLLLQHVLSHPSLKGWVVNPPLFSTMLLILIVKNGGLIIDVDDYKSDRVVEVVRAMMSSIFGLCVGHLSVSSSTNTEELPWKLFQPSTARISQSSAHASASAKELKGNLYSNTENERDNYHHLDKDRLMIPQVLVLTGLESAASTVQMKLCEYLTKKRIEVRAGQEQGILEDGMMKLCDFDPMVIWIRRSGADAPWWVIDHFMCATTIQSSEISLPPSDINLGAIIPQSYLATLSLLLPYTHIHPPLAVHISNLFSAITCHPSLHSVITQRAVRAFPEYVRAHRLLVGDFVLPDGFEIRLQEEQDGRALATKDRRGTGGGVGEIHTWNVLAGEEPDINDLRGDCGRGEEQLEDWYATPSNVQGVWKVCMIHRVRKRQDREEVMWLMKGSASGGVKKSRRRGVGMILDEILATV
;
A
#
# COMPACT_ATOMS: atom_id res chain seq x y z
N MET A 1 -19.78 -19.85 1.64
CA MET A 1 -20.57 -18.75 1.04
C MET A 1 -19.83 -18.30 -0.20
N SER A 2 -20.52 -17.86 -1.26
CA SER A 2 -19.86 -17.21 -2.39
C SER A 2 -19.27 -15.85 -1.97
N ILE A 3 -18.26 -15.36 -2.69
CA ILE A 3 -17.78 -13.99 -2.54
C ILE A 3 -18.90 -13.03 -2.99
N PRO A 4 -19.21 -11.94 -2.26
CA PRO A 4 -20.27 -11.03 -2.68
C PRO A 4 -19.90 -10.36 -4.02
N ALA A 5 -20.89 -10.12 -4.87
CA ALA A 5 -20.69 -9.32 -6.08
C ALA A 5 -20.37 -7.86 -5.69
N PRO A 6 -19.45 -7.17 -6.39
CA PRO A 6 -19.25 -5.74 -6.20
C PRO A 6 -20.58 -4.97 -6.34
N GLY A 7 -20.79 -3.92 -5.55
CA GLY A 7 -22.02 -3.13 -5.57
C GLY A 7 -23.22 -3.74 -4.85
N SER A 8 -23.11 -4.99 -4.35
CA SER A 8 -24.17 -5.58 -3.54
C SER A 8 -24.45 -4.76 -2.27
N PRO A 9 -25.71 -4.69 -1.78
CA PRO A 9 -26.03 -4.01 -0.53
C PRO A 9 -25.17 -4.52 0.63
N SER A 10 -24.60 -3.60 1.41
CA SER A 10 -23.66 -3.94 2.50
C SER A 10 -22.41 -4.71 2.04
N PHE A 11 -21.94 -4.46 0.82
CA PHE A 11 -20.80 -5.11 0.19
C PHE A 11 -19.61 -5.36 1.13
N SER A 12 -19.04 -4.31 1.74
CA SER A 12 -17.90 -4.43 2.65
C SER A 12 -18.16 -5.34 3.85
N PHE A 13 -19.36 -5.28 4.42
CA PHE A 13 -19.74 -6.13 5.56
C PHE A 13 -19.86 -7.60 5.13
N LEU A 14 -20.53 -7.86 4.01
CA LEU A 14 -20.68 -9.21 3.47
C LEU A 14 -19.32 -9.82 3.08
N LEU A 15 -18.40 -9.01 2.56
CA LEU A 15 -17.05 -9.45 2.20
C LEU A 15 -16.25 -9.80 3.45
N LEU A 16 -16.31 -8.97 4.50
CA LEU A 16 -15.69 -9.27 5.78
C LEU A 16 -16.30 -10.53 6.41
N GLN A 17 -17.63 -10.70 6.37
CA GLN A 17 -18.31 -11.88 6.87
C GLN A 17 -17.90 -13.15 6.09
N HIS A 18 -17.76 -13.06 4.76
CA HIS A 18 -17.23 -14.13 3.93
C HIS A 18 -15.83 -14.56 4.41
N VAL A 19 -14.93 -13.60 4.65
CA VAL A 19 -13.58 -13.87 5.17
C VAL A 19 -13.64 -14.51 6.57
N LEU A 20 -14.38 -13.93 7.51
CA LEU A 20 -14.48 -14.41 8.90
C LEU A 20 -15.13 -15.79 9.01
N SER A 21 -16.04 -16.15 8.09
CA SER A 21 -16.70 -17.45 8.06
C SER A 21 -15.90 -18.53 7.32
N HIS A 22 -14.77 -18.17 6.69
CA HIS A 22 -14.00 -19.10 5.87
C HIS A 22 -13.32 -20.17 6.75
N PRO A 23 -13.46 -21.49 6.44
CA PRO A 23 -12.90 -22.57 7.26
C PRO A 23 -11.40 -22.46 7.52
N SER A 24 -10.62 -21.96 6.54
CA SER A 24 -9.17 -21.77 6.68
C SER A 24 -8.75 -20.76 7.74
N LEU A 25 -9.64 -19.88 8.20
CA LEU A 25 -9.36 -18.87 9.23
C LEU A 25 -9.99 -19.23 10.59
N LYS A 26 -10.44 -20.48 10.77
CA LYS A 26 -11.12 -20.91 12.00
C LYS A 26 -10.26 -20.60 13.23
N GLY A 27 -10.83 -19.81 14.15
CA GLY A 27 -10.18 -19.41 15.40
C GLY A 27 -9.35 -18.12 15.30
N TRP A 28 -9.18 -17.54 14.11
CA TRP A 28 -8.51 -16.25 13.94
C TRP A 28 -9.52 -15.10 13.96
N VAL A 29 -9.28 -14.11 14.83
CA VAL A 29 -10.10 -12.90 14.89
C VAL A 29 -9.44 -11.81 14.03
N VAL A 30 -9.82 -11.75 12.77
CA VAL A 30 -9.31 -10.75 11.81
C VAL A 30 -9.75 -9.35 12.25
N ASN A 31 -8.80 -8.41 12.34
CA ASN A 31 -9.06 -7.03 12.71
C ASN A 31 -9.77 -6.27 11.54
N PRO A 32 -11.03 -5.82 11.70
CA PRO A 32 -11.78 -5.23 10.59
C PRO A 32 -11.20 -3.92 10.02
N PRO A 33 -10.76 -2.94 10.85
CA PRO A 33 -10.11 -1.72 10.34
C PRO A 33 -8.86 -2.01 9.52
N LEU A 34 -8.02 -2.95 9.96
CA LEU A 34 -6.82 -3.35 9.23
C LEU A 34 -7.18 -4.01 7.90
N PHE A 35 -8.12 -4.96 7.90
CA PHE A 35 -8.60 -5.61 6.68
C PHE A 35 -9.15 -4.61 5.66
N SER A 36 -10.01 -3.70 6.11
CA SER A 36 -10.64 -2.70 5.24
C SER A 36 -9.61 -1.76 4.64
N THR A 37 -8.63 -1.31 5.43
CA THR A 37 -7.55 -0.44 4.96
C THR A 37 -6.63 -1.15 3.95
N MET A 38 -6.32 -2.43 4.20
CA MET A 38 -5.54 -3.28 3.29
C MET A 38 -6.27 -3.52 1.97
N LEU A 39 -7.58 -3.78 2.01
CA LEU A 39 -8.39 -3.94 0.83
C LEU A 39 -8.41 -2.65 0.00
N LEU A 40 -8.58 -1.49 0.65
CA LEU A 40 -8.57 -0.19 -0.01
C LEU A 40 -7.27 0.06 -0.80
N ILE A 41 -6.10 -0.17 -0.18
CA ILE A 41 -4.82 0.00 -0.87
C ILE A 41 -4.63 -1.03 -2.01
N LEU A 42 -5.18 -2.23 -1.88
CA LEU A 42 -5.08 -3.31 -2.89
C LEU A 42 -5.91 -3.02 -4.13
N ILE A 43 -7.01 -2.30 -3.97
CA ILE A 43 -7.83 -1.82 -5.07
C ILE A 43 -7.13 -0.67 -5.80
N VAL A 44 -6.60 0.31 -5.07
CA VAL A 44 -5.97 1.51 -5.66
C VAL A 44 -4.61 1.22 -6.28
N LYS A 45 -3.79 0.37 -5.66
CA LYS A 45 -2.42 0.02 -6.12
C LYS A 45 -1.49 1.22 -6.35
N ASN A 46 -1.77 2.36 -5.73
CA ASN A 46 -1.00 3.60 -5.87
C ASN A 46 -0.62 4.19 -4.51
N GLY A 47 0.61 3.91 -4.08
CA GLY A 47 1.14 4.33 -2.78
C GLY A 47 1.12 3.22 -1.73
N GLY A 48 1.74 3.50 -0.58
CA GLY A 48 1.87 2.57 0.54
C GLY A 48 0.88 2.81 1.69
N LEU A 49 0.90 1.89 2.65
CA LEU A 49 0.20 1.96 3.93
C LEU A 49 1.17 2.12 5.10
N ILE A 50 0.93 3.08 5.99
CA ILE A 50 1.58 3.14 7.30
C ILE A 50 0.70 2.46 8.34
N ILE A 51 1.28 1.58 9.15
CA ILE A 51 0.63 1.01 10.33
C ILE A 51 1.39 1.51 11.55
N ASP A 52 0.80 2.46 12.27
CA ASP A 52 1.33 2.96 13.54
C ASP A 52 0.99 2.00 14.68
N VAL A 53 2.00 1.53 15.40
CA VAL A 53 1.87 0.53 16.48
C VAL A 53 2.31 1.12 17.82
N ASP A 54 1.54 0.88 18.87
CA ASP A 54 1.77 1.27 20.27
C ASP A 54 2.87 0.43 20.97
N ASP A 55 4.07 0.46 20.42
CA ASP A 55 5.36 0.01 20.99
C ASP A 55 5.63 -1.50 21.30
N TYR A 56 6.93 -1.82 21.26
CA TYR A 56 7.67 -3.09 21.47
C TYR A 56 7.31 -4.35 20.66
N LYS A 57 6.09 -4.51 20.11
CA LYS A 57 5.67 -5.77 19.46
C LYS A 57 5.34 -5.62 17.97
N SER A 58 6.16 -4.88 17.22
CA SER A 58 6.02 -4.78 15.75
C SER A 58 5.99 -6.14 15.07
N ASP A 59 6.71 -7.13 15.61
CA ASP A 59 6.80 -8.48 15.04
C ASP A 59 5.44 -9.18 14.98
N ARG A 60 4.58 -8.99 16.00
CA ARG A 60 3.21 -9.53 15.99
C ARG A 60 2.38 -8.94 14.86
N VAL A 61 2.55 -7.64 14.60
CA VAL A 61 1.85 -6.95 13.52
C VAL A 61 2.39 -7.41 12.16
N VAL A 62 3.70 -7.59 12.03
CA VAL A 62 4.34 -8.15 10.82
C VAL A 62 3.78 -9.54 10.52
N GLU A 63 3.68 -10.43 11.51
CA GLU A 63 3.12 -11.77 11.36
C GLU A 63 1.66 -11.75 10.89
N VAL A 64 0.85 -10.88 11.50
CA VAL A 64 -0.57 -10.72 11.15
C VAL A 64 -0.73 -10.16 9.74
N VAL A 65 0.03 -9.12 9.39
CA VAL A 65 0.01 -8.52 8.04
C VAL A 65 0.43 -9.54 7.00
N ARG A 66 1.52 -10.29 7.26
CA ARG A 66 2.01 -11.35 6.39
C ARG A 66 0.94 -12.44 6.21
N ALA A 67 0.35 -12.91 7.30
CA ALA A 67 -0.70 -13.91 7.25
C ALA A 67 -1.93 -13.41 6.48
N MET A 68 -2.38 -12.17 6.69
CA MET A 68 -3.53 -11.61 5.97
C MET A 68 -3.25 -11.53 4.47
N MET A 69 -2.09 -11.00 4.10
CA MET A 69 -1.69 -10.87 2.70
C MET A 69 -1.54 -12.21 1.99
N SER A 70 -0.98 -13.22 2.66
CA SER A 70 -0.76 -14.54 2.05
C SER A 70 -1.94 -15.51 2.14
N SER A 71 -2.79 -15.43 3.18
CA SER A 71 -3.92 -16.36 3.38
C SER A 71 -5.30 -15.81 2.97
N ILE A 72 -5.48 -14.48 3.03
CA ILE A 72 -6.74 -13.84 2.62
C ILE A 72 -6.62 -13.41 1.16
N PHE A 73 -5.55 -12.71 0.79
CA PHE A 73 -5.38 -12.14 -0.55
C PHE A 73 -4.51 -13.00 -1.48
N GLY A 74 -3.86 -14.06 -0.97
CA GLY A 74 -3.02 -14.95 -1.76
C GLY A 74 -1.81 -14.26 -2.40
N LEU A 75 -1.25 -13.24 -1.77
CA LEU A 75 -0.13 -12.45 -2.27
C LEU A 75 1.21 -12.92 -1.70
N CYS A 76 2.27 -12.84 -2.53
CA CYS A 76 3.63 -13.07 -2.08
C CYS A 76 4.13 -11.89 -1.24
N VAL A 77 4.54 -12.16 0.01
CA VAL A 77 4.94 -11.13 0.97
C VAL A 77 6.43 -11.21 1.26
N GLY A 78 7.15 -10.12 1.02
CA GLY A 78 8.51 -9.90 1.48
C GLY A 78 8.51 -9.09 2.78
N HIS A 79 9.52 -9.30 3.62
CA HIS A 79 9.73 -8.49 4.82
C HIS A 79 11.15 -7.96 4.83
N LEU A 80 11.28 -6.64 4.89
CA LEU A 80 12.56 -5.95 4.98
C LEU A 80 12.59 -5.16 6.28
N SER A 81 13.48 -5.58 7.18
CA SER A 81 13.80 -4.84 8.40
C SER A 81 15.05 -4.00 8.19
N VAL A 82 14.93 -2.69 8.40
CA VAL A 82 16.04 -1.75 8.30
C VAL A 82 16.33 -1.11 9.65
N SER A 83 17.59 -0.78 9.86
CA SER A 83 18.10 -0.18 11.09
C SER A 83 19.08 0.94 10.76
N SER A 84 19.53 1.68 11.77
CA SER A 84 20.59 2.69 11.62
C SER A 84 21.92 2.12 11.13
N SER A 85 22.13 0.80 11.27
CA SER A 85 23.33 0.09 10.82
C SER A 85 23.20 -0.53 9.43
N THR A 86 22.02 -0.45 8.80
CA THR A 86 21.82 -0.99 7.45
C THR A 86 22.53 -0.10 6.44
N ASN A 87 23.32 -0.70 5.55
CA ASN A 87 23.98 0.03 4.47
C ASN A 87 23.13 0.04 3.19
N THR A 88 23.31 1.04 2.33
CA THR A 88 22.58 1.14 1.05
C THR A 88 22.88 -0.02 0.10
N GLU A 89 24.10 -0.55 0.15
CA GLU A 89 24.54 -1.67 -0.70
C GLU A 89 23.89 -3.00 -0.30
N GLU A 90 23.43 -3.13 0.93
CA GLU A 90 22.73 -4.32 1.44
C GLU A 90 21.28 -4.42 0.96
N LEU A 91 20.68 -3.30 0.51
CA LEU A 91 19.24 -3.22 0.25
C LEU A 91 18.75 -4.20 -0.83
N PRO A 92 19.38 -4.30 -2.02
CA PRO A 92 18.95 -5.28 -3.02
C PRO A 92 18.95 -6.70 -2.44
N TRP A 93 20.01 -7.08 -1.73
CA TRP A 93 20.16 -8.42 -1.17
C TRP A 93 19.09 -8.71 -0.12
N LYS A 94 18.84 -7.77 0.81
CA LYS A 94 17.79 -7.93 1.83
C LYS A 94 16.38 -7.95 1.25
N LEU A 95 16.15 -7.28 0.12
CA LEU A 95 14.85 -7.30 -0.58
C LEU A 95 14.54 -8.64 -1.23
N PHE A 96 15.56 -9.32 -1.76
CA PHE A 96 15.41 -10.60 -2.46
C PHE A 96 15.71 -11.83 -1.59
N GLN A 97 16.10 -11.63 -0.32
CA GLN A 97 16.24 -12.75 0.61
C GLN A 97 14.86 -13.40 0.81
N PRO A 98 14.71 -14.71 0.52
CA PRO A 98 13.52 -15.43 0.88
C PRO A 98 13.33 -15.25 2.38
N SER A 99 12.19 -14.73 2.81
CA SER A 99 11.91 -14.64 4.24
C SER A 99 11.83 -16.08 4.75
N THR A 100 12.91 -16.57 5.33
CA THR A 100 13.02 -17.92 5.91
C THR A 100 12.26 -18.02 7.23
N ALA A 101 11.31 -17.11 7.48
CA ALA A 101 10.27 -17.23 8.47
C ALA A 101 9.39 -18.44 8.12
N ARG A 102 9.95 -19.64 8.29
CA ARG A 102 9.20 -20.82 8.66
C ARG A 102 8.38 -20.36 9.85
N ILE A 103 7.06 -20.28 9.67
CA ILE A 103 6.11 -20.21 10.78
C ILE A 103 6.60 -21.28 11.74
N SER A 104 7.21 -20.83 12.83
CA SER A 104 7.97 -21.69 13.71
C SER A 104 6.97 -22.67 14.27
N GLN A 105 6.94 -23.88 13.73
CA GLN A 105 6.38 -25.03 14.42
C GLN A 105 7.26 -25.20 15.64
N SER A 106 6.97 -24.46 16.70
CA SER A 106 7.59 -24.63 18.00
C SER A 106 7.13 -26.00 18.50
N SER A 107 7.82 -27.04 18.04
CA SER A 107 7.79 -28.34 18.69
C SER A 107 8.32 -28.13 20.09
N ALA A 108 7.40 -27.98 21.04
CA ALA A 108 7.69 -27.83 22.47
C ALA A 108 8.16 -29.15 23.13
N HIS A 109 8.62 -30.13 22.33
CA HIS A 109 9.02 -31.45 22.82
C HIS A 109 10.41 -31.85 22.32
N ALA A 110 11.45 -31.15 22.78
CA ALA A 110 12.81 -31.70 22.85
C ALA A 110 13.68 -30.91 23.85
N SER A 111 13.23 -30.85 25.10
CA SER A 111 14.09 -30.49 26.23
C SER A 111 14.68 -31.77 26.81
N ALA A 112 15.90 -32.13 26.38
CA ALA A 112 16.91 -32.75 27.22
C ALA A 112 18.19 -32.98 26.40
N SER A 113 19.32 -32.48 26.93
CA SER A 113 20.70 -32.81 26.53
C SER A 113 21.33 -32.01 25.37
N ALA A 114 21.70 -30.77 25.64
CA ALA A 114 22.86 -30.15 24.98
C ALA A 114 23.78 -29.57 26.06
N LYS A 115 24.82 -30.33 26.41
CA LYS A 115 25.92 -29.90 27.28
C LYS A 115 26.76 -28.85 26.57
N GLU A 116 27.19 -27.87 27.37
CA GLU A 116 28.13 -26.79 27.10
C GLU A 116 29.24 -27.12 26.10
N LEU A 117 29.31 -26.32 25.02
CA LEU A 117 30.57 -26.05 24.30
C LEU A 117 30.81 -24.54 24.32
N LYS A 118 31.53 -24.06 25.35
CA LYS A 118 32.09 -22.71 25.41
C LYS A 118 33.45 -22.76 24.70
N GLY A 119 33.51 -22.26 23.46
CA GLY A 119 34.76 -22.16 22.70
C GLY A 119 34.74 -20.98 21.72
N ASN A 120 35.61 -20.00 22.01
CA ASN A 120 36.16 -18.96 21.12
C ASN A 120 35.18 -18.10 20.28
N LEU A 121 34.89 -16.89 20.79
CA LEU A 121 33.99 -15.90 20.16
C LEU A 121 34.71 -14.61 19.68
N TYR A 122 36.00 -14.67 19.34
CA TYR A 122 36.78 -13.51 18.91
C TYR A 122 37.68 -13.81 17.70
N SER A 123 37.11 -13.97 16.50
CA SER A 123 37.77 -13.74 15.20
C SER A 123 36.93 -14.33 14.05
N ASN A 124 35.94 -13.61 13.50
CA ASN A 124 35.33 -13.98 12.19
C ASN A 124 34.42 -12.91 11.55
N THR A 125 34.52 -11.64 11.93
CA THR A 125 33.67 -10.58 11.33
C THR A 125 34.08 -10.16 9.91
N GLU A 126 35.26 -10.56 9.42
CA GLU A 126 35.71 -10.20 8.05
C GLU A 126 35.17 -11.13 6.96
N ASN A 127 34.82 -12.38 7.28
CA ASN A 127 34.32 -13.35 6.28
C ASN A 127 32.83 -13.23 5.96
N GLU A 128 32.04 -12.44 6.69
CA GLU A 128 30.61 -12.28 6.36
C GLU A 128 30.38 -11.44 5.11
N ARG A 129 31.31 -10.54 4.74
CA ARG A 129 31.13 -9.65 3.59
C ARG A 129 31.17 -10.39 2.24
N ASP A 130 31.91 -11.48 2.14
CA ASP A 130 32.05 -12.21 0.88
C ASP A 130 30.85 -13.13 0.56
N ASN A 131 30.03 -13.46 1.57
CA ASN A 131 28.84 -14.31 1.38
C ASN A 131 27.65 -13.59 0.72
N TYR A 132 27.72 -12.28 0.50
CA TYR A 132 26.60 -11.49 -0.06
C TYR A 132 26.51 -11.54 -1.60
N HIS A 133 27.37 -12.29 -2.31
CA HIS A 133 27.54 -12.09 -3.75
C HIS A 133 26.87 -13.13 -4.68
N HIS A 134 26.22 -14.17 -4.15
CA HIS A 134 25.59 -15.20 -4.98
C HIS A 134 24.06 -15.20 -4.82
N LEU A 135 23.38 -14.17 -5.34
CA LEU A 135 21.96 -14.32 -5.65
C LEU A 135 21.84 -15.24 -6.86
N ASP A 136 21.18 -16.37 -6.65
CA ASP A 136 20.75 -17.25 -7.73
C ASP A 136 19.83 -16.45 -8.67
N LYS A 137 20.34 -16.15 -9.87
CA LYS A 137 19.74 -15.23 -10.83
C LYS A 137 18.35 -15.69 -11.28
N ASP A 138 18.08 -16.99 -11.19
CA ASP A 138 16.83 -17.62 -11.62
C ASP A 138 15.80 -17.70 -10.49
N ARG A 139 16.14 -17.24 -9.28
CA ARG A 139 15.28 -17.34 -8.09
C ARG A 139 14.95 -16.00 -7.42
N LEU A 140 15.15 -14.88 -8.11
CA LEU A 140 14.73 -13.57 -7.61
C LEU A 140 13.20 -13.48 -7.56
N MET A 141 12.63 -13.90 -6.43
CA MET A 141 11.22 -13.74 -6.14
C MET A 141 10.95 -12.30 -5.72
N ILE A 142 10.34 -11.53 -6.61
CA ILE A 142 9.93 -10.16 -6.32
C ILE A 142 8.64 -10.22 -5.52
N PRO A 143 8.60 -9.69 -4.28
CA PRO A 143 7.39 -9.73 -3.49
C PRO A 143 6.31 -8.86 -4.13
N GLN A 144 5.05 -9.31 -4.07
CA GLN A 144 3.90 -8.48 -4.47
C GLN A 144 3.57 -7.45 -3.37
N VAL A 145 3.85 -7.81 -2.11
CA VAL A 145 3.70 -6.93 -0.94
C VAL A 145 5.00 -6.91 -0.16
N LEU A 146 5.54 -5.72 0.09
CA LEU A 146 6.74 -5.50 0.90
C LEU A 146 6.36 -4.90 2.25
N VAL A 147 6.52 -5.69 3.32
CA VAL A 147 6.39 -5.21 4.69
C VAL A 147 7.72 -4.61 5.13
N LEU A 148 7.70 -3.36 5.60
CA LEU A 148 8.86 -2.62 6.07
C LEU A 148 8.77 -2.37 7.58
N THR A 149 9.87 -2.58 8.29
CA THR A 149 10.02 -2.22 9.71
C THR A 149 11.30 -1.42 9.95
N GLY A 150 11.26 -0.49 10.90
CA GLY A 150 12.43 0.27 11.35
C GLY A 150 12.90 1.38 10.38
N LEU A 151 12.12 1.69 9.35
CA LEU A 151 12.45 2.73 8.36
C LEU A 151 12.66 4.10 9.01
N GLU A 152 11.91 4.43 10.07
CA GLU A 152 12.07 5.65 10.87
C GLU A 152 13.45 5.78 11.53
N SER A 153 14.14 4.66 11.77
CA SER A 153 15.44 4.60 12.45
C SER A 153 16.60 4.36 11.48
N ALA A 154 16.30 4.08 10.21
CA ALA A 154 17.31 3.88 9.19
C ALA A 154 18.07 5.18 8.85
N ALA A 155 19.30 5.04 8.36
CA ALA A 155 20.06 6.18 7.87
C ALA A 155 19.34 6.87 6.69
N SER A 156 19.49 8.19 6.57
CA SER A 156 18.82 8.96 5.50
C SER A 156 19.18 8.44 4.10
N THR A 157 20.41 7.95 3.88
CA THR A 157 20.85 7.37 2.60
C THR A 157 20.06 6.10 2.25
N VAL A 158 19.77 5.24 3.23
CA VAL A 158 18.93 4.05 3.08
C VAL A 158 17.50 4.43 2.77
N GLN A 159 16.94 5.38 3.53
CA GLN A 159 15.58 5.89 3.29
C GLN A 159 15.45 6.48 1.87
N MET A 160 16.41 7.29 1.44
CA MET A 160 16.44 7.88 0.09
C MET A 160 16.54 6.80 -0.99
N LYS A 161 17.42 5.82 -0.82
CA LYS A 161 17.60 4.74 -1.80
C LYS A 161 16.34 3.88 -1.93
N LEU A 162 15.67 3.59 -0.82
CA LEU A 162 14.39 2.88 -0.84
C LEU A 162 13.30 3.70 -1.54
N CYS A 163 13.17 4.99 -1.23
CA CYS A 163 12.21 5.88 -1.91
C CYS A 163 12.52 6.02 -3.41
N GLU A 164 13.80 5.97 -3.79
CA GLU A 164 14.22 5.91 -5.20
C GLU A 164 13.70 4.65 -5.88
N TYR A 165 13.84 3.47 -5.26
CA TYR A 165 13.28 2.22 -5.80
C TYR A 165 11.76 2.30 -5.95
N LEU A 166 11.05 2.84 -4.97
CA LEU A 166 9.59 3.01 -5.03
C LEU A 166 9.14 4.02 -6.09
N THR A 167 9.93 5.07 -6.32
CA THR A 167 9.63 6.08 -7.36
C THR A 167 9.91 5.52 -8.76
N LYS A 168 11.06 4.88 -8.94
CA LYS A 168 11.51 4.36 -10.23
C LYS A 168 10.81 3.06 -10.62
N LYS A 169 10.19 2.38 -9.64
CA LYS A 169 9.60 1.05 -9.76
C LYS A 169 10.58 0.02 -10.35
N ARG A 170 11.88 0.18 -10.07
CA ARG A 170 12.97 -0.63 -10.63
C ARG A 170 14.13 -0.72 -9.66
N ILE A 171 14.80 -1.87 -9.65
CA ILE A 171 16.01 -2.14 -8.87
C ILE A 171 17.12 -2.60 -9.80
N GLU A 172 18.29 -2.00 -9.64
CA GLU A 172 19.52 -2.45 -10.29
C GLU A 172 20.19 -3.50 -9.40
N VAL A 173 20.32 -4.72 -9.91
CA VAL A 173 20.98 -5.83 -9.22
C VAL A 173 22.29 -6.13 -9.94
N ARG A 174 23.40 -6.08 -9.21
CA ARG A 174 24.69 -6.56 -9.70
C ARG A 174 24.67 -8.08 -9.63
N ALA A 175 24.53 -8.72 -10.78
CA ALA A 175 24.53 -10.17 -10.85
C ALA A 175 25.96 -10.68 -10.60
N GLY A 176 26.12 -11.57 -9.62
CA GLY A 176 27.44 -12.10 -9.25
C GLY A 176 28.15 -12.78 -10.41
N GLN A 177 29.48 -12.71 -10.38
CA GLN A 177 30.40 -13.28 -11.35
C GLN A 177 30.31 -14.82 -11.32
N GLU A 178 29.70 -15.42 -12.34
CA GLU A 178 29.77 -16.87 -12.53
C GLU A 178 31.14 -17.18 -13.16
N GLN A 179 31.96 -17.97 -12.47
CA GLN A 179 33.16 -18.64 -13.03
C GLN A 179 34.39 -17.75 -13.36
N GLY A 180 34.68 -16.73 -12.56
CA GLY A 180 36.05 -16.20 -12.43
C GLY A 180 36.62 -15.42 -13.62
N ILE A 181 35.86 -15.22 -14.70
CA ILE A 181 36.21 -14.27 -15.77
C ILE A 181 35.65 -12.92 -15.36
N LEU A 182 36.52 -11.93 -15.17
CA LEU A 182 36.20 -10.53 -14.85
C LEU A 182 35.54 -9.86 -16.06
N GLU A 183 34.39 -10.36 -16.49
CA GLU A 183 33.54 -9.61 -17.40
C GLU A 183 32.92 -8.45 -16.63
N ASP A 184 33.08 -7.26 -17.19
CA ASP A 184 32.56 -5.99 -16.69
C ASP A 184 31.10 -6.18 -16.25
N GLY A 185 30.85 -6.05 -14.94
CA GLY A 185 29.68 -6.61 -14.28
C GLY A 185 28.37 -6.14 -14.89
N MET A 186 27.69 -7.04 -15.60
CA MET A 186 26.42 -6.76 -16.25
C MET A 186 25.37 -6.39 -15.19
N MET A 187 24.95 -5.13 -15.14
CA MET A 187 23.85 -4.69 -14.29
C MET A 187 22.53 -5.18 -14.86
N LYS A 188 21.76 -5.93 -14.07
CA LYS A 188 20.40 -6.36 -14.43
C LYS A 188 19.40 -5.39 -13.81
N LEU A 189 18.49 -4.88 -14.64
CA LEU A 189 17.38 -4.05 -14.20
C LEU A 189 16.17 -4.96 -13.94
N CYS A 190 15.67 -4.97 -12.72
CA CYS A 190 14.50 -5.72 -12.30
C CYS A 190 13.33 -4.75 -12.06
N ASP A 191 12.15 -5.05 -12.62
CA ASP A 191 10.94 -4.29 -12.31
C ASP A 191 10.53 -4.55 -10.86
N PHE A 192 10.21 -3.49 -10.13
CA PHE A 192 9.94 -3.53 -8.70
C PHE A 192 8.76 -2.63 -8.38
N ASP A 193 7.56 -3.19 -8.41
CA ASP A 193 6.31 -2.47 -8.11
C ASP A 193 5.50 -3.15 -7.00
N PRO A 194 6.10 -3.42 -5.82
CA PRO A 194 5.36 -4.01 -4.72
C PRO A 194 4.43 -2.98 -4.08
N MET A 195 3.33 -3.46 -3.52
CA MET A 195 2.61 -2.71 -2.50
C MET A 195 3.47 -2.61 -1.24
N VAL A 196 3.64 -1.42 -0.69
CA VAL A 196 4.47 -1.22 0.50
C VAL A 196 3.62 -1.01 1.74
N ILE A 197 3.89 -1.78 2.79
CA ILE A 197 3.28 -1.62 4.10
C ILE A 197 4.38 -1.34 5.11
N TRP A 198 4.44 -0.12 5.63
CA TRP A 198 5.40 0.28 6.64
C TRP A 198 4.79 0.21 8.04
N ILE A 199 5.26 -0.74 8.82
CA ILE A 199 4.94 -0.86 10.23
C ILE A 199 5.91 0.02 11.01
N ARG A 200 5.37 1.09 11.59
CA ARG A 200 6.09 2.18 12.24
C ARG A 200 5.75 2.23 13.72
N ARG A 201 6.72 2.56 14.58
CA ARG A 201 6.41 2.91 15.97
C ARG A 201 5.53 4.16 16.01
N SER A 202 4.41 4.09 16.73
CA SER A 202 3.50 5.23 16.90
C SER A 202 4.25 6.44 17.44
N GLY A 203 4.10 7.58 16.76
CA GLY A 203 4.79 8.82 17.11
C GLY A 203 6.25 8.90 16.69
N ALA A 204 6.81 7.89 16.02
CA ALA A 204 8.14 8.01 15.43
C ALA A 204 8.17 9.12 14.38
N ASP A 205 9.19 9.97 14.48
CA ASP A 205 9.44 11.01 13.49
C ASP A 205 10.12 10.39 12.27
N ALA A 206 9.62 10.76 11.09
CA ALA A 206 10.23 10.40 9.84
C ALA A 206 10.18 11.60 8.88
N PRO A 207 11.14 11.69 7.95
CA PRO A 207 11.12 12.76 6.97
C PRO A 207 9.85 12.71 6.12
N TRP A 208 9.29 13.88 5.86
CA TRP A 208 8.02 14.00 5.14
C TRP A 208 8.07 13.47 3.71
N TRP A 209 9.23 13.57 3.05
CA TRP A 209 9.42 12.99 1.73
C TRP A 209 9.36 11.46 1.74
N VAL A 210 9.64 10.80 2.88
CA VAL A 210 9.39 9.35 3.05
C VAL A 210 7.89 9.10 3.20
N ILE A 211 7.25 9.84 4.10
CA ILE A 211 5.81 9.74 4.40
C ILE A 211 4.97 9.93 3.13
N ASP A 212 5.44 10.76 2.20
CA ASP A 212 4.72 11.05 0.97
C ASP A 212 4.50 9.84 0.05
N HIS A 213 5.33 8.79 0.17
CA HIS A 213 5.14 7.52 -0.54
C HIS A 213 3.96 6.70 -0.03
N PHE A 214 3.41 7.06 1.13
CA PHE A 214 2.33 6.31 1.78
C PHE A 214 1.05 7.12 1.73
N MET A 215 0.04 6.60 1.06
CA MET A 215 -1.23 7.30 0.87
C MET A 215 -2.20 7.07 2.01
N CYS A 216 -2.11 5.92 2.67
CA CYS A 216 -2.96 5.57 3.81
C CYS A 216 -2.13 5.40 5.08
N ALA A 217 -2.77 5.65 6.22
CA ALA A 217 -2.26 5.27 7.52
C ALA A 217 -3.40 4.76 8.41
N THR A 218 -3.06 3.80 9.27
CA THR A 218 -3.93 3.31 10.33
C THR A 218 -3.13 3.17 11.61
N THR A 219 -3.80 3.26 12.75
CA THR A 219 -3.20 3.05 14.06
C THR A 219 -3.81 1.80 14.65
N ILE A 220 -2.97 0.90 15.13
CA ILE A 220 -3.42 -0.36 15.73
C ILE A 220 -2.78 -0.54 17.08
N GLN A 221 -3.60 -0.89 18.06
CA GLN A 221 -3.12 -1.30 19.37
C GLN A 221 -2.72 -2.78 19.32
N SER A 222 -1.52 -3.09 19.77
CA SER A 222 -0.95 -4.43 19.79
C SER A 222 -1.77 -5.42 20.64
N SER A 223 -2.59 -4.90 21.55
CA SER A 223 -3.56 -5.64 22.38
C SER A 223 -4.80 -6.08 21.60
N GLU A 224 -5.22 -5.31 20.59
CA GLU A 224 -6.43 -5.56 19.79
C GLU A 224 -6.21 -6.57 18.65
N ILE A 225 -4.95 -6.94 18.40
CA ILE A 225 -4.58 -7.87 17.33
C ILE A 225 -4.45 -9.30 17.86
N SER A 226 -5.22 -10.21 17.27
CA SER A 226 -5.05 -11.65 17.45
C SER A 226 -4.02 -12.20 16.46
N LEU A 227 -3.11 -13.06 16.95
CA LEU A 227 -2.12 -13.71 16.08
C LEU A 227 -2.81 -14.77 15.20
N PRO A 228 -2.33 -14.98 13.96
CA PRO A 228 -2.84 -16.05 13.12
C PRO A 228 -2.54 -17.43 13.75
N PRO A 229 -3.41 -18.43 13.58
CA PRO A 229 -3.10 -19.82 13.91
C PRO A 229 -1.83 -20.30 13.18
N SER A 230 -1.02 -21.11 13.84
CA SER A 230 0.24 -21.63 13.27
C SER A 230 0.03 -22.58 12.09
N ASP A 231 -1.16 -23.16 11.98
CA ASP A 231 -1.60 -24.11 10.97
C ASP A 231 -2.50 -23.45 9.91
N ILE A 232 -2.47 -22.12 9.80
CA ILE A 232 -3.26 -21.40 8.81
C ILE A 232 -2.91 -21.89 7.39
N ASN A 233 -3.92 -22.39 6.69
CA ASN A 233 -3.74 -22.81 5.30
C ASN A 233 -3.52 -21.57 4.44
N LEU A 234 -2.36 -21.50 3.78
CA LEU A 234 -2.08 -20.48 2.78
C LEU A 234 -3.05 -20.67 1.60
N GLY A 235 -3.65 -19.57 1.15
CA GLY A 235 -4.69 -19.58 0.13
C GLY A 235 -5.12 -18.16 -0.25
N ALA A 236 -5.95 -18.04 -1.29
CA ALA A 236 -6.55 -16.78 -1.71
C ALA A 236 -8.06 -16.83 -1.43
N ILE A 237 -8.47 -16.50 -0.21
CA ILE A 237 -9.91 -16.41 0.15
C ILE A 237 -10.60 -15.36 -0.72
N ILE A 238 -9.92 -14.23 -0.93
CA ILE A 238 -10.28 -13.22 -1.92
C ILE A 238 -9.33 -13.41 -3.12
N PRO A 239 -9.81 -13.94 -4.25
CA PRO A 239 -8.97 -14.19 -5.42
C PRO A 239 -8.34 -12.90 -5.96
N GLN A 240 -7.12 -13.00 -6.52
CA GLN A 240 -6.46 -11.85 -7.14
C GLN A 240 -7.24 -11.31 -8.36
N SER A 241 -7.93 -12.17 -9.10
CA SER A 241 -8.83 -11.75 -10.19
C SER A 241 -9.94 -10.83 -9.70
N TYR A 242 -10.50 -11.13 -8.52
CA TYR A 242 -11.52 -10.31 -7.89
C TYR A 242 -11.00 -8.92 -7.51
N LEU A 243 -9.78 -8.85 -6.94
CA LEU A 243 -9.12 -7.56 -6.67
C LEU A 243 -8.82 -6.80 -7.97
N ALA A 244 -8.43 -7.48 -9.04
CA ALA A 244 -8.22 -6.86 -10.35
C ALA A 244 -9.53 -6.28 -10.91
N THR A 245 -10.65 -7.00 -10.81
CA THR A 245 -11.97 -6.49 -11.18
C THR A 245 -12.32 -5.20 -10.42
N LEU A 246 -12.11 -5.16 -9.10
CA LEU A 246 -12.35 -3.95 -8.31
C LEU A 246 -11.44 -2.78 -8.73
N SER A 247 -10.17 -3.03 -9.02
CA SER A 247 -9.25 -2.01 -9.55
C SER A 247 -9.71 -1.47 -10.91
N LEU A 248 -10.19 -2.35 -11.80
CA LEU A 248 -10.66 -1.99 -13.14
C LEU A 248 -11.97 -1.17 -13.11
N LEU A 249 -12.77 -1.29 -12.05
CA LEU A 249 -13.97 -0.49 -11.85
C LEU A 249 -13.69 0.94 -11.37
N LEU A 250 -12.47 1.26 -10.92
CA LEU A 250 -12.15 2.60 -10.39
C LEU A 250 -12.41 3.73 -11.39
N PRO A 251 -12.00 3.65 -12.67
CA PRO A 251 -12.22 4.73 -13.63
C PRO A 251 -13.69 5.04 -13.89
N TYR A 252 -14.59 4.07 -13.70
CA TYR A 252 -16.04 4.19 -13.89
C TYR A 252 -16.77 4.80 -12.68
N THR A 253 -16.06 4.97 -11.56
CA THR A 253 -16.63 5.60 -10.36
C THR A 253 -16.34 7.09 -10.40
N HIS A 254 -17.36 7.91 -10.64
CA HIS A 254 -17.17 9.36 -10.77
C HIS A 254 -17.22 10.06 -9.42
N ILE A 255 -16.49 11.17 -9.29
CA ILE A 255 -16.58 12.05 -8.14
C ILE A 255 -17.52 13.20 -8.50
N HIS A 256 -18.59 13.38 -7.73
CA HIS A 256 -19.55 14.44 -8.00
C HIS A 256 -18.83 15.82 -7.99
N PRO A 257 -19.07 16.74 -8.96
CA PRO A 257 -18.26 17.96 -9.09
C PRO A 257 -18.19 18.84 -7.82
N PRO A 258 -19.29 19.07 -7.08
CA PRO A 258 -19.25 19.66 -5.74
C PRO A 258 -18.26 19.00 -4.76
N LEU A 259 -18.18 17.66 -4.74
CA LEU A 259 -17.23 16.95 -3.89
C LEU A 259 -15.79 17.16 -4.39
N ALA A 260 -15.55 17.17 -5.70
CA ALA A 260 -14.22 17.46 -6.25
C ALA A 260 -13.73 18.88 -5.87
N VAL A 261 -14.60 19.88 -5.98
CA VAL A 261 -14.32 21.27 -5.53
C VAL A 261 -14.06 21.29 -4.02
N HIS A 262 -14.89 20.58 -3.25
CA HIS A 262 -14.71 20.47 -1.81
C HIS A 262 -13.36 19.85 -1.42
N ILE A 263 -12.94 18.77 -2.08
CA ILE A 263 -11.63 18.14 -1.86
C ILE A 263 -10.50 19.15 -2.08
N SER A 264 -10.57 19.91 -3.17
CA SER A 264 -9.58 20.95 -3.50
C SER A 264 -9.52 22.06 -2.46
N ASN A 265 -10.69 22.55 -2.03
CA ASN A 265 -10.80 23.58 -0.99
C ASN A 265 -10.26 23.08 0.35
N LEU A 266 -10.56 21.84 0.73
CA LEU A 266 -10.09 21.25 1.99
C LEU A 266 -8.58 21.08 2.00
N PHE A 267 -7.97 20.60 0.91
CA PHE A 267 -6.52 20.54 0.80
C PHE A 267 -5.90 21.93 0.89
N SER A 268 -6.46 22.92 0.18
CA SER A 268 -5.98 24.30 0.25
C SER A 268 -6.07 24.85 1.69
N ALA A 269 -7.21 24.66 2.36
CA ALA A 269 -7.42 25.08 3.74
C ALA A 269 -6.41 24.41 4.68
N ILE A 270 -6.22 23.09 4.60
CA ILE A 270 -5.28 22.37 5.46
C ILE A 270 -3.83 22.82 5.22
N THR A 271 -3.44 23.05 3.96
CA THR A 271 -2.08 23.52 3.63
C THR A 271 -1.78 24.94 4.08
N CYS A 272 -2.79 25.82 4.05
CA CYS A 272 -2.66 27.22 4.41
C CYS A 272 -2.97 27.51 5.88
N HIS A 273 -3.46 26.53 6.65
CA HIS A 273 -3.87 26.77 8.02
C HIS A 273 -2.66 27.03 8.95
N PRO A 274 -2.63 28.14 9.71
CA PRO A 274 -1.48 28.53 10.55
C PRO A 274 -1.17 27.55 11.68
N SER A 275 -2.19 26.90 12.24
CA SER A 275 -2.03 25.94 13.34
C SER A 275 -1.78 24.50 12.88
N LEU A 276 -1.87 24.19 11.57
CA LEU A 276 -1.73 22.83 11.05
C LEU A 276 -0.46 22.67 10.23
N HIS A 277 0.37 21.72 10.64
CA HIS A 277 1.50 21.27 9.85
C HIS A 277 1.05 20.15 8.90
N SER A 278 1.00 20.43 7.60
CA SER A 278 0.56 19.49 6.57
C SER A 278 1.70 19.01 5.67
N VAL A 279 1.65 17.73 5.29
CA VAL A 279 2.49 17.11 4.25
C VAL A 279 1.58 16.60 3.12
N ILE A 280 0.89 17.54 2.48
CA ILE A 280 0.07 17.27 1.31
C ILE A 280 0.88 17.70 0.10
N THR A 281 1.47 16.74 -0.58
CA THR A 281 2.23 16.99 -1.81
C THR A 281 1.32 16.93 -3.03
N GLN A 282 1.82 17.35 -4.18
CA GLN A 282 1.12 17.17 -5.44
C GLN A 282 0.83 15.69 -5.76
N ARG A 283 1.70 14.76 -5.33
CA ARG A 283 1.45 13.32 -5.46
C ARG A 283 0.22 12.91 -4.67
N ALA A 284 0.10 13.34 -3.42
CA ALA A 284 -1.04 13.05 -2.58
C ALA A 284 -2.34 13.63 -3.16
N VAL A 285 -2.31 14.88 -3.65
CA VAL A 285 -3.48 15.54 -4.28
C VAL A 285 -3.95 14.77 -5.52
N ARG A 286 -3.02 14.26 -6.34
CA ARG A 286 -3.35 13.48 -7.56
C ARG A 286 -3.88 12.08 -7.25
N ALA A 287 -3.34 11.42 -6.22
CA ALA A 287 -3.73 10.05 -5.87
C ALA A 287 -5.02 10.00 -5.03
N PHE A 288 -5.33 11.03 -4.25
CA PHE A 288 -6.48 11.03 -3.34
C PHE A 288 -7.84 10.74 -4.03
N PRO A 289 -8.16 11.28 -5.23
CA PRO A 289 -9.36 10.90 -5.97
C PRO A 289 -9.51 9.39 -6.18
N GLU A 290 -8.43 8.65 -6.43
CA GLU A 290 -8.48 7.19 -6.61
C GLU A 290 -8.94 6.48 -5.33
N TYR A 291 -8.52 6.99 -4.16
CA TYR A 291 -8.95 6.49 -2.87
C TYR A 291 -10.42 6.81 -2.58
N VAL A 292 -10.91 7.99 -2.98
CA VAL A 292 -12.33 8.37 -2.88
C VAL A 292 -13.19 7.39 -3.69
N ARG A 293 -12.79 7.11 -4.94
CA ARG A 293 -13.45 6.15 -5.82
C ARG A 293 -13.43 4.73 -5.25
N ALA A 294 -12.27 4.27 -4.79
CA ALA A 294 -12.14 2.96 -4.17
C ALA A 294 -12.99 2.82 -2.90
N HIS A 295 -13.05 3.87 -2.08
CA HIS A 295 -13.94 3.88 -0.92
C HIS A 295 -15.42 3.82 -1.33
N ARG A 296 -15.83 4.53 -2.38
CA ARG A 296 -17.19 4.45 -2.93
C ARG A 296 -17.53 3.03 -3.44
N LEU A 297 -16.58 2.35 -4.08
CA LEU A 297 -16.77 0.96 -4.51
C LEU A 297 -16.94 0.00 -3.32
N LEU A 298 -16.30 0.31 -2.19
CA LEU A 298 -16.40 -0.49 -0.97
C LEU A 298 -17.67 -0.17 -0.17
N VAL A 299 -18.14 1.08 -0.22
CA VAL A 299 -19.20 1.61 0.65
C VAL A 299 -20.38 2.13 -0.18
N GLY A 300 -21.53 1.47 0.01
CA GLY A 300 -22.78 1.77 -0.67
C GLY A 300 -23.10 0.72 -1.73
N ASP A 301 -24.38 0.60 -2.03
CA ASP A 301 -24.90 -0.19 -3.12
C ASP A 301 -24.72 0.53 -4.46
N PHE A 302 -24.56 -0.24 -5.53
CA PHE A 302 -24.63 0.24 -6.91
C PHE A 302 -24.93 -0.93 -7.84
N VAL A 303 -25.61 -0.64 -8.95
CA VAL A 303 -25.99 -1.66 -9.92
C VAL A 303 -24.93 -1.74 -11.02
N LEU A 304 -24.38 -2.94 -11.21
CA LEU A 304 -23.50 -3.27 -12.31
C LEU A 304 -24.28 -3.83 -13.49
N PRO A 305 -23.93 -3.48 -14.74
CA PRO A 305 -24.48 -4.13 -15.92
C PRO A 305 -24.23 -5.63 -15.95
N ASP A 306 -25.15 -6.39 -16.55
CA ASP A 306 -24.95 -7.83 -16.76
C ASP A 306 -23.75 -8.07 -17.69
N GLY A 307 -22.85 -8.97 -17.28
CA GLY A 307 -21.66 -9.33 -18.06
C GLY A 307 -20.55 -8.28 -18.07
N PHE A 308 -20.58 -7.31 -17.14
CA PHE A 308 -19.55 -6.26 -17.03
C PHE A 308 -18.14 -6.85 -16.90
N GLU A 309 -17.97 -8.03 -16.29
CA GLU A 309 -16.66 -8.67 -16.12
C GLU A 309 -16.02 -9.02 -17.47
N ILE A 310 -16.82 -9.47 -18.44
CA ILE A 310 -16.33 -9.81 -19.78
C ILE A 310 -15.83 -8.54 -20.47
N ARG A 311 -16.59 -7.44 -20.37
CA ARG A 311 -16.22 -6.15 -20.96
C ARG A 311 -14.99 -5.53 -20.32
N LEU A 312 -14.87 -5.58 -18.99
CA LEU A 312 -13.67 -5.12 -18.29
C LEU A 312 -12.44 -5.91 -18.71
N GLN A 313 -12.58 -7.22 -18.90
CA GLN A 313 -11.46 -8.06 -19.35
C GLN A 313 -11.08 -7.75 -20.81
N GLU A 314 -12.06 -7.60 -21.70
CA GLU A 314 -11.84 -7.18 -23.10
C GLU A 314 -11.10 -5.84 -23.17
N GLU A 315 -11.49 -4.87 -22.34
CA GLU A 315 -10.83 -3.57 -22.28
C GLU A 315 -9.40 -3.67 -21.74
N GLN A 316 -9.18 -4.48 -20.70
CA GLN A 316 -7.85 -4.72 -20.16
C GLN A 316 -6.92 -5.38 -21.20
N ASP A 317 -7.42 -6.39 -21.91
CA ASP A 317 -6.68 -7.09 -22.95
C ASP A 317 -6.39 -6.17 -24.14
N GLY A 318 -7.36 -5.33 -24.53
CA GLY A 318 -7.19 -4.30 -25.54
C GLY A 318 -6.10 -3.28 -25.17
N ARG A 319 -6.06 -2.82 -23.91
CA ARG A 319 -5.01 -1.93 -23.40
C ARG A 319 -3.64 -2.61 -23.37
N ALA A 320 -3.58 -3.90 -23.03
CA ALA A 320 -2.34 -4.68 -23.02
C ALA A 320 -1.78 -4.90 -24.44
N LEU A 321 -2.65 -5.03 -25.45
CA LEU A 321 -2.25 -5.10 -26.86
C LEU A 321 -1.76 -3.74 -27.35
N ALA A 322 -2.53 -2.67 -27.08
CA ALA A 322 -2.16 -1.31 -27.49
C ALA A 322 -0.82 -0.84 -26.91
N THR A 323 -0.46 -1.26 -25.71
CA THR A 323 0.84 -0.93 -25.10
C THR A 323 2.02 -1.67 -25.73
N LYS A 324 1.82 -2.88 -26.27
CA LYS A 324 2.86 -3.61 -27.02
C LYS A 324 3.15 -2.97 -28.38
N ASP A 325 2.11 -2.43 -29.03
CA ASP A 325 2.19 -1.88 -30.39
C ASP A 325 2.64 -0.41 -30.44
N ARG A 326 2.75 0.28 -29.29
CA ARG A 326 3.26 1.66 -29.18
C ARG A 326 4.74 1.88 -29.57
N ARG A 327 5.41 0.89 -30.19
CA ARG A 327 6.70 1.09 -30.88
C ARG A 327 6.56 1.72 -32.28
N GLY A 328 5.34 1.99 -32.76
CA GLY A 328 5.10 2.70 -34.02
C GLY A 328 5.11 4.22 -33.88
N THR A 329 6.09 4.89 -34.48
CA THR A 329 6.12 6.34 -34.65
C THR A 329 5.02 6.80 -35.62
N GLY A 330 3.96 7.38 -35.07
CA GLY A 330 3.14 8.39 -35.73
C GLY A 330 2.25 7.92 -36.90
N GLY A 331 0.96 7.75 -36.61
CA GLY A 331 -0.11 7.84 -37.60
C GLY A 331 -0.55 6.50 -38.18
N GLY A 332 -1.71 6.02 -37.75
CA GLY A 332 -2.45 4.96 -38.44
C GLY A 332 -3.23 4.04 -37.52
N VAL A 333 -4.56 4.06 -37.69
CA VAL A 333 -5.52 3.01 -37.35
C VAL A 333 -5.45 2.51 -35.90
N GLY A 334 -5.61 3.44 -34.96
CA GLY A 334 -6.09 3.16 -33.60
C GLY A 334 -7.31 4.04 -33.36
N GLU A 335 -8.47 3.41 -33.14
CA GLU A 335 -9.78 4.01 -32.97
C GLU A 335 -9.80 5.19 -31.97
N ILE A 336 -10.76 6.09 -32.19
CA ILE A 336 -11.05 7.34 -31.45
C ILE A 336 -11.00 7.16 -29.92
N HIS A 337 -11.32 5.97 -29.39
CA HIS A 337 -11.23 5.64 -27.96
C HIS A 337 -9.83 5.85 -27.36
N THR A 338 -8.76 5.63 -28.13
CA THR A 338 -7.38 5.84 -27.64
C THR A 338 -7.09 7.33 -27.40
N TRP A 339 -7.72 8.21 -28.19
CA TRP A 339 -7.58 9.66 -28.07
C TRP A 339 -8.39 10.20 -26.90
N ASN A 340 -9.56 9.65 -26.63
CA ASN A 340 -10.39 10.04 -25.49
C ASN A 340 -9.68 9.74 -24.16
N VAL A 341 -9.05 8.57 -24.06
CA VAL A 341 -8.19 8.23 -22.91
C VAL A 341 -6.97 9.16 -22.81
N LEU A 342 -6.36 9.56 -23.95
CA LEU A 342 -5.27 10.54 -23.96
C LEU A 342 -5.73 11.97 -23.65
N ALA A 343 -6.97 12.31 -23.98
CA ALA A 343 -7.62 13.59 -23.71
C ALA A 343 -8.15 13.66 -22.26
N GLY A 344 -8.12 12.55 -21.53
CA GLY A 344 -8.56 12.46 -20.14
C GLY A 344 -10.08 12.39 -19.99
N GLU A 345 -10.80 11.92 -21.01
CA GLU A 345 -12.21 11.57 -20.86
C GLU A 345 -12.34 10.38 -19.90
N GLU A 346 -13.16 10.54 -18.86
CA GLU A 346 -13.44 9.46 -17.91
C GLU A 346 -14.43 8.48 -18.56
N PRO A 347 -14.19 7.15 -18.48
CA PRO A 347 -15.09 6.17 -19.08
C PRO A 347 -16.44 6.17 -18.35
N ASP A 348 -17.54 6.02 -19.09
CA ASP A 348 -18.88 5.96 -18.54
C ASP A 348 -19.22 4.51 -18.21
N ILE A 349 -19.88 4.25 -17.07
CA ILE A 349 -20.39 2.93 -16.72
C ILE A 349 -21.33 2.35 -17.79
N ASN A 350 -21.99 3.22 -18.57
CA ASN A 350 -22.81 2.83 -19.70
C ASN A 350 -22.01 2.12 -20.80
N ASP A 351 -20.71 2.36 -20.91
CA ASP A 351 -19.82 1.66 -21.85
C ASP A 351 -19.73 0.15 -21.53
N LEU A 352 -20.05 -0.25 -20.29
CA LEU A 352 -20.08 -1.65 -19.87
C LEU A 352 -21.41 -2.37 -20.18
N ARG A 353 -22.49 -1.66 -20.56
CA ARG A 353 -23.81 -2.29 -20.81
C ARG A 353 -23.89 -3.09 -22.12
N GLY A 354 -22.95 -2.90 -23.05
CA GLY A 354 -23.03 -3.49 -24.39
C GLY A 354 -24.23 -3.00 -25.21
N ASP A 355 -24.41 -3.53 -26.43
CA ASP A 355 -25.44 -3.09 -27.38
C ASP A 355 -26.90 -3.41 -26.97
N CYS A 356 -27.10 -3.96 -25.77
CA CYS A 356 -28.38 -4.44 -25.27
C CYS A 356 -29.28 -3.30 -24.75
N GLY A 357 -29.76 -2.45 -25.67
CA GLY A 357 -30.96 -1.63 -25.47
C GLY A 357 -30.78 -0.30 -24.72
N ARG A 358 -31.07 0.81 -25.42
CA ARG A 358 -31.08 2.19 -24.93
C ARG A 358 -32.26 2.46 -23.97
N GLY A 359 -32.18 1.93 -22.75
CA GLY A 359 -32.93 2.50 -21.63
C GLY A 359 -32.09 3.60 -20.99
N GLU A 360 -32.50 4.86 -21.10
CA GLU A 360 -31.88 6.01 -20.39
C GLU A 360 -32.26 6.00 -18.89
N GLU A 361 -32.19 4.84 -18.23
CA GLU A 361 -32.28 4.82 -16.77
C GLU A 361 -30.97 5.41 -16.23
N GLN A 362 -31.06 6.62 -15.70
CA GLN A 362 -29.92 7.33 -15.12
C GLN A 362 -29.35 6.50 -13.97
N LEU A 363 -28.13 6.02 -14.14
CA LEU A 363 -27.34 5.38 -13.09
C LEU A 363 -26.80 6.45 -12.11
N GLU A 364 -27.68 7.13 -11.37
CA GLU A 364 -27.31 8.17 -10.40
C GLU A 364 -26.49 7.63 -9.21
N ASP A 365 -26.49 6.31 -8.98
CA ASP A 365 -25.85 5.73 -7.81
C ASP A 365 -24.32 5.65 -7.90
N TRP A 366 -23.71 5.85 -9.07
CA TRP A 366 -22.27 5.63 -9.26
C TRP A 366 -21.36 6.76 -8.77
N TYR A 367 -21.95 7.83 -8.24
CA TYR A 367 -21.19 8.98 -7.79
C TYR A 367 -20.69 8.82 -6.34
N ALA A 368 -19.43 9.21 -6.14
CA ALA A 368 -18.93 9.53 -4.81
C ALA A 368 -19.55 10.84 -4.33
N THR A 369 -20.14 10.80 -3.14
CA THR A 369 -20.79 11.93 -2.47
C THR A 369 -20.21 12.06 -1.04
N PRO A 370 -20.28 13.25 -0.41
CA PRO A 370 -19.70 13.43 0.93
C PRO A 370 -20.15 12.37 1.96
N SER A 371 -21.42 11.95 1.91
CA SER A 371 -22.00 10.97 2.85
C SER A 371 -21.42 9.56 2.69
N ASN A 372 -21.04 9.15 1.46
CA ASN A 372 -20.57 7.79 1.18
C ASN A 372 -19.04 7.65 1.12
N VAL A 373 -18.28 8.76 1.24
CA VAL A 373 -16.81 8.73 1.29
C VAL A 373 -16.16 9.36 2.52
N GLN A 374 -16.93 9.71 3.56
CA GLN A 374 -16.39 10.36 4.77
C GLN A 374 -15.20 9.61 5.42
N GLY A 375 -15.22 8.27 5.40
CA GLY A 375 -14.20 7.43 6.05
C GLY A 375 -12.81 7.54 5.40
N VAL A 376 -12.74 7.85 4.11
CA VAL A 376 -11.46 7.88 3.36
C VAL A 376 -10.54 9.00 3.85
N TRP A 377 -11.12 10.11 4.30
CA TRP A 377 -10.37 11.26 4.80
C TRP A 377 -9.48 10.91 5.97
N LYS A 378 -10.03 10.20 6.96
CA LYS A 378 -9.30 9.82 8.16
C LYS A 378 -8.08 8.96 7.82
N VAL A 379 -8.28 7.95 6.97
CA VAL A 379 -7.23 7.01 6.58
C VAL A 379 -6.13 7.69 5.75
N CYS A 380 -6.48 8.62 4.87
CA CYS A 380 -5.50 9.29 4.01
C CYS A 380 -4.79 10.50 4.66
N MET A 381 -5.39 11.11 5.69
CA MET A 381 -4.90 12.37 6.25
C MET A 381 -4.22 12.24 7.62
N ILE A 382 -4.48 11.17 8.38
CA ILE A 382 -4.01 11.03 9.77
C ILE A 382 -2.49 11.14 9.95
N HIS A 383 -1.70 10.67 8.99
CA HIS A 383 -0.24 10.76 9.01
C HIS A 383 0.32 12.02 8.34
N ARG A 384 -0.52 12.76 7.61
CA ARG A 384 -0.12 13.93 6.80
C ARG A 384 -0.35 15.25 7.51
N VAL A 385 -1.30 15.30 8.43
CA VAL A 385 -1.68 16.53 9.14
C VAL A 385 -1.39 16.37 10.63
N ARG A 386 -0.69 17.33 11.24
CA ARG A 386 -0.51 17.41 12.69
C ARG A 386 -0.68 18.85 13.17
N LYS A 387 -1.10 19.05 14.42
CA LYS A 387 -1.06 20.39 15.02
C LYS A 387 0.39 20.87 15.11
N ARG A 388 0.64 22.11 14.70
CA ARG A 388 1.88 22.81 15.04
C ARG A 388 1.91 23.01 16.55
N GLN A 389 3.11 22.98 17.12
CA GLN A 389 3.30 23.51 18.46
C GLN A 389 3.25 25.04 18.41
N ASP A 390 2.87 25.71 19.49
CA ASP A 390 2.73 27.17 19.55
C ASP A 390 3.96 27.90 18.97
N ARG A 391 5.17 27.38 19.26
CA ARG A 391 6.41 27.91 18.69
C ARG A 391 6.50 27.72 17.17
N GLU A 392 6.14 26.57 16.64
CA GLU A 392 6.15 26.31 15.19
C GLU A 392 5.12 27.18 14.48
N GLU A 393 3.95 27.39 15.10
CA GLU A 393 2.89 28.27 14.59
C GLU A 393 3.33 29.73 14.56
N VAL A 394 3.89 30.26 15.66
CA VAL A 394 4.46 31.62 15.69
C VAL A 394 5.55 31.78 14.64
N MET A 395 6.44 30.80 14.51
CA MET A 395 7.49 30.83 13.49
C MET A 395 6.92 30.81 12.07
N TRP A 396 5.85 30.05 11.83
CA TRP A 396 5.15 30.02 10.55
C TRP A 396 4.50 31.37 10.23
N LEU A 397 3.84 31.99 11.21
CA LEU A 397 3.25 33.33 11.08
C LEU A 397 4.32 34.40 10.81
N MET A 398 5.48 34.31 11.46
CA MET A 398 6.58 35.28 11.29
C MET A 398 7.35 35.12 9.98
N LYS A 399 7.59 33.89 9.51
CA LYS A 399 8.43 33.61 8.33
C LYS A 399 7.64 33.36 7.05
N GLY A 400 6.32 33.22 7.14
CA GLY A 400 5.54 32.57 6.09
C GLY A 400 5.94 31.09 5.93
N SER A 401 5.35 30.40 4.96
CA SER A 401 5.48 28.94 4.76
C SER A 401 6.89 28.43 4.38
N ALA A 402 7.95 29.23 4.52
CA ALA A 402 9.25 29.00 3.87
C ALA A 402 10.34 28.30 4.72
N SER A 403 10.12 27.94 5.99
CA SER A 403 11.19 27.35 6.81
C SER A 403 10.92 25.92 7.29
N GLY A 404 11.38 24.94 6.51
CA GLY A 404 11.49 23.53 6.93
C GLY A 404 12.70 23.31 7.83
N GLY A 405 12.55 23.55 9.13
CA GLY A 405 13.56 23.19 10.15
C GLY A 405 13.15 21.92 10.90
N VAL A 406 13.94 20.87 10.81
CA VAL A 406 13.70 19.60 11.54
C VAL A 406 14.00 19.81 13.03
N LYS A 407 12.98 19.82 13.90
CA LYS A 407 13.15 19.75 15.36
C LYS A 407 12.23 18.68 15.95
N LYS A 408 12.79 17.87 16.86
CA LYS A 408 12.12 16.79 17.58
C LYS A 408 11.08 17.37 18.56
N SER A 409 9.84 16.91 18.49
CA SER A 409 8.73 17.50 19.26
C SER A 409 7.83 16.40 19.85
N ARG A 410 7.48 16.47 21.14
CA ARG A 410 6.52 15.57 21.81
C ARG A 410 5.09 15.84 21.30
N ARG A 411 4.41 14.81 20.78
CA ARG A 411 3.07 14.88 20.18
C ARG A 411 1.94 14.72 21.21
N ARG A 412 0.90 15.57 21.12
CA ARG A 412 -0.46 15.33 21.63
C ARG A 412 -1.32 14.77 20.47
N GLY A 413 -2.33 13.96 20.80
CA GLY A 413 -3.09 13.11 19.86
C GLY A 413 -3.65 13.84 18.63
N VAL A 414 -3.18 13.42 17.45
CA VAL A 414 -3.54 13.99 16.12
C VAL A 414 -4.99 13.68 15.72
N GLY A 415 -5.56 12.58 16.22
CA GLY A 415 -6.90 12.12 15.84
C GLY A 415 -8.03 13.10 16.17
N MET A 416 -7.99 13.72 17.36
CA MET A 416 -9.04 14.64 17.79
C MET A 416 -9.20 15.87 16.88
N ILE A 417 -8.11 16.34 16.28
CA ILE A 417 -8.12 17.58 15.48
C ILE A 417 -8.66 17.30 14.08
N LEU A 418 -8.33 16.14 13.50
CA LEU A 418 -8.94 15.72 12.24
C LEU A 418 -10.42 15.47 12.42
N ASP A 419 -10.82 14.80 13.50
CA ASP A 419 -12.23 14.57 13.81
C ASP A 419 -12.97 15.92 14.05
N GLU A 420 -12.32 16.92 14.66
CA GLU A 420 -12.87 18.28 14.82
C GLU A 420 -12.97 19.03 13.47
N ILE A 421 -11.93 19.01 12.63
CA ILE A 421 -11.95 19.63 11.29
C ILE A 421 -13.04 18.98 10.42
N LEU A 422 -13.12 17.64 10.41
CA LEU A 422 -14.13 16.89 9.67
C LEU A 422 -15.54 17.03 10.25
N ALA A 423 -15.70 17.43 11.51
CA ALA A 423 -17.01 17.72 12.10
C ALA A 423 -17.47 19.17 11.87
N THR A 424 -16.53 20.09 11.63
CA THR A 424 -16.82 21.51 11.43
C THR A 424 -17.04 21.85 9.95
N VAL A 425 -16.57 20.98 9.06
CA VAL A 425 -16.63 21.06 7.60
C VAL A 425 -17.63 20.03 7.08
#